data_AF-A0A947MIB4-F1
#
_entry.id   AF-A0A947MIB4-F1
#
_cell.length_a   1.000
_cell.length_b   1.000
_cell.length_c   1.000
_cell.angle_alpha   90.00
_cell.angle_beta   90.00
_cell.angle_gamma   90.00
#
_symmetry.space_group_name_H-M   'P 1'
#
loop_
_entity.id
_entity.type
_entity.pdbx_description
1 polymer ?
#
loop_
_entity_poly.entity_id
_entity_poly.type
_entity_poly.pdbx_seq_one_letter_code
_entity_poly.pdbx_strand_id
1 'polypeptide(L)'
;MSKFALSLILLSFTALSACQSNGSNSNPQGSSTPVASSSPNTPLPGGETQQATDSPQAKAMLINAQNLLNQKYLNAGIVLSDLTSYTTQVVAGSNHRLQATYSNSAGKKGQIKVTIFQDLNGAMSLTDDNYPAPN
;
A
#
# COMPACT_ATOMS: atom_id res chain seq x y z
N MET A 1 -3.62 25.31 -28.57
CA MET A 1 -2.23 25.17 -28.08
C MET A 1 -2.03 26.17 -26.94
N SER A 2 -2.10 25.74 -25.69
CA SER A 2 -1.84 26.63 -24.55
C SER A 2 -1.02 25.88 -23.51
N LYS A 3 -0.07 26.62 -22.95
CA LYS A 3 1.20 26.17 -22.39
C LYS A 3 1.04 25.82 -20.90
N PHE A 4 1.53 24.65 -20.50
CA PHE A 4 1.71 24.27 -19.10
C PHE A 4 2.90 25.03 -18.51
N ALA A 5 2.66 25.86 -17.50
CA ALA A 5 3.71 26.45 -16.67
C ALA A 5 3.93 25.53 -15.46
N LEU A 6 5.07 24.83 -15.47
CA LEU A 6 5.54 23.98 -14.38
C LEU A 6 6.33 24.86 -13.40
N SER A 7 5.76 25.18 -12.24
CA SER A 7 6.45 25.95 -11.21
C SER A 7 7.11 24.99 -10.21
N LEU A 8 8.44 24.90 -10.31
CA LEU A 8 9.32 24.13 -9.44
C LEU A 8 9.55 24.93 -8.14
N ILE A 9 9.06 24.44 -6.99
CA ILE A 9 9.38 25.03 -5.68
C ILE A 9 10.43 24.16 -4.99
N LEU A 10 11.56 24.80 -4.74
CA LEU A 10 12.80 24.27 -4.22
C LEU A 10 12.81 24.33 -2.67
N LEU A 11 13.24 23.22 -2.06
CA LEU A 11 13.90 22.99 -0.76
C LEU A 11 13.79 24.01 0.38
N SER A 12 13.52 23.50 1.59
CA SER A 12 14.19 23.90 2.84
C SER A 12 14.07 22.79 3.90
N PHE A 13 15.20 22.17 4.27
CA PHE A 13 15.33 21.33 5.47
C PHE A 13 16.00 22.15 6.57
N THR A 14 15.31 22.35 7.69
CA THR A 14 15.90 22.92 8.92
C THR A 14 16.15 21.81 9.93
N ALA A 15 17.42 21.65 10.29
CA ALA A 15 17.90 20.75 11.34
C ALA A 15 17.85 21.40 12.73
N LEU A 16 18.14 20.57 13.74
CA LEU A 16 18.39 20.81 15.18
C LEU A 16 17.19 20.83 16.14
N SER A 17 17.15 19.82 17.01
CA SER A 17 16.82 20.02 18.43
C SER A 17 17.52 18.99 19.32
N ALA A 18 17.87 19.47 20.51
CA ALA A 18 18.97 19.05 21.37
C ALA A 18 18.79 17.71 22.09
N CYS A 19 19.92 17.03 22.31
CA CYS A 19 20.09 16.04 23.37
C CYS A 19 20.00 16.73 24.73
N GLN A 20 19.13 16.23 25.61
CA GLN A 20 19.13 16.63 27.02
C GLN A 20 19.55 15.42 27.87
N SER A 21 20.69 15.58 28.53
CA SER A 21 21.28 14.66 29.50
C SER A 21 20.61 14.78 30.86
N ASN A 22 20.54 13.65 31.59
CA ASN A 22 20.66 13.46 33.05
C ASN A 22 20.27 11.99 33.30
N GLY A 23 21.06 11.05 33.82
CA GLY A 23 22.13 11.12 34.81
C GLY A 23 21.66 10.41 36.09
N SER A 24 21.91 9.09 36.23
CA SER A 24 22.15 8.40 37.51
C SER A 24 22.58 6.93 37.30
N ASN A 25 23.40 6.46 38.24
CA ASN A 25 24.46 5.46 38.12
C ASN A 25 24.14 4.19 38.93
N SER A 26 24.46 2.97 38.44
CA SER A 26 25.09 1.86 39.21
C SER A 26 25.28 0.58 38.37
N ASN A 27 26.52 0.07 38.39
CA ASN A 27 27.10 -1.14 37.76
C ASN A 27 26.64 -2.45 38.49
N PRO A 28 26.94 -3.71 38.08
CA PRO A 28 27.93 -4.14 37.09
C PRO A 28 27.61 -5.31 36.11
N GLN A 29 28.34 -5.29 34.99
CA GLN A 29 28.96 -6.43 34.31
C GLN A 29 28.08 -7.58 33.79
N GLY A 30 27.66 -7.43 32.53
CA GLY A 30 27.29 -8.54 31.64
C GLY A 30 27.80 -8.24 30.22
N SER A 31 28.70 -9.08 29.71
CA SER A 31 29.41 -8.95 28.45
C SER A 31 28.51 -8.52 27.28
N SER A 32 28.64 -7.27 26.84
CA SER A 32 27.93 -6.73 25.69
C SER A 32 28.84 -6.86 24.47
N THR A 33 28.56 -7.82 23.60
CA THR A 33 28.95 -7.72 22.19
C THR A 33 28.39 -6.40 21.64
N PRO A 34 29.13 -5.64 20.83
CA PRO A 34 28.62 -4.39 20.27
C PRO A 34 27.43 -4.75 19.37
N VAL A 35 26.22 -4.38 19.80
CA VAL A 35 25.05 -4.40 18.92
C VAL A 35 25.29 -3.29 17.92
N ALA A 36 25.74 -3.67 16.73
CA ALA A 36 25.80 -2.78 15.59
C ALA A 36 24.43 -2.13 15.45
N SER A 37 24.38 -0.80 15.63
CA SER A 37 23.18 -0.01 15.39
C SER A 37 22.81 -0.19 13.92
N SER A 38 21.81 -1.03 13.66
CA SER A 38 21.24 -1.15 12.33
C SER A 38 20.65 0.20 11.98
N SER A 39 21.17 0.79 10.91
CA SER A 39 20.55 1.93 10.25
C SER A 39 19.08 1.62 9.98
N PRO A 40 18.17 2.62 9.92
CA PRO A 40 16.78 2.36 9.59
C PRO A 40 16.73 1.62 8.26
N ASN A 41 16.35 0.35 8.31
CA ASN A 41 16.16 -0.52 7.16
C ASN A 41 15.05 0.11 6.32
N THR A 42 15.40 0.99 5.38
CA THR A 42 14.49 1.35 4.30
C THR A 42 14.29 0.06 3.53
N PRO A 43 13.07 -0.53 3.49
CA PRO A 43 12.86 -1.81 2.84
C PRO A 43 13.36 -1.73 1.40
N LEU A 44 14.31 -2.62 1.05
CA LEU A 44 14.82 -2.72 -0.31
C LEU A 44 13.65 -3.05 -1.26
N PRO A 45 13.45 -2.28 -2.35
CA PRO A 45 12.34 -2.52 -3.26
C PRO A 45 12.55 -3.84 -4.03
N GLY A 46 11.51 -4.70 -4.01
CA GLY A 46 11.44 -5.95 -4.78
C GLY A 46 10.61 -7.05 -4.08
N GLY A 47 10.60 -7.05 -2.75
CA GLY A 47 9.72 -7.89 -1.94
C GLY A 47 8.30 -7.32 -1.83
N GLU A 48 7.34 -8.17 -1.43
CA GLU A 48 6.03 -7.69 -1.00
C GLU A 48 6.17 -6.89 0.30
N THR A 49 5.54 -5.72 0.34
CA THR A 49 5.48 -4.85 1.51
C THR A 49 4.04 -4.76 1.98
N GLN A 50 3.80 -5.09 3.24
CA GLN A 50 2.50 -4.87 3.87
C GLN A 50 2.24 -3.38 4.03
N GLN A 51 1.06 -2.95 3.62
CA GLN A 51 0.57 -1.58 3.79
C GLN A 51 -0.57 -1.53 4.81
N ALA A 52 -0.78 -0.35 5.39
CA ALA A 52 -1.93 -0.09 6.25
C ALA A 52 -3.22 -0.03 5.40
N THR A 53 -4.26 -0.74 5.84
CA THR A 53 -5.52 -0.89 5.10
C THR A 53 -6.43 0.34 5.18
N ASP A 54 -6.21 1.22 6.14
CA ASP A 54 -6.92 2.47 6.34
C ASP A 54 -6.25 3.68 5.67
N SER A 55 -5.06 3.49 5.09
CA SER A 55 -4.30 4.53 4.40
C SER A 55 -5.07 5.11 3.19
N PRO A 56 -4.82 6.38 2.82
CA PRO A 56 -5.46 6.99 1.64
C PRO A 56 -5.21 6.19 0.35
N GLN A 57 -4.01 5.63 0.20
CA GLN A 57 -3.66 4.79 -0.95
C GLN A 57 -4.47 3.49 -0.98
N ALA A 58 -4.63 2.82 0.17
CA ALA A 58 -5.42 1.60 0.27
C ALA A 58 -6.89 1.85 -0.10
N LYS A 59 -7.48 2.96 0.37
CA LYS A 59 -8.84 3.38 0.01
C LYS A 59 -8.98 3.68 -1.49
N ALA A 60 -8.02 4.38 -2.08
CA ALA A 60 -8.00 4.63 -3.51
C ALA A 60 -7.91 3.32 -4.31
N MET A 61 -7.07 2.37 -3.88
CA MET A 61 -6.96 1.07 -4.54
C MET A 61 -8.22 0.22 -4.39
N LEU A 62 -8.92 0.29 -3.26
CA LEU A 62 -10.21 -0.39 -3.09
C LEU A 62 -11.26 0.13 -4.09
N ILE A 63 -11.31 1.44 -4.30
CA ILE A 63 -12.19 2.07 -5.30
C ILE A 63 -11.80 1.63 -6.73
N ASN A 64 -10.51 1.65 -7.06
CA ASN A 64 -10.03 1.20 -8.37
C ASN A 64 -10.31 -0.29 -8.59
N ALA A 65 -10.12 -1.14 -7.57
CA ALA A 65 -10.47 -2.56 -7.62
C ALA A 65 -11.96 -2.74 -7.95
N GLN A 66 -12.84 -2.02 -7.26
CA GLN A 66 -14.28 -2.08 -7.51
C GLN A 66 -14.62 -1.67 -8.95
N ASN A 67 -14.03 -0.59 -9.45
CA ASN A 67 -14.26 -0.12 -10.82
C ASN A 67 -13.81 -1.15 -11.85
N LEU A 68 -12.60 -1.69 -11.70
CA LEU A 68 -12.04 -2.70 -12.61
C LEU A 68 -12.84 -4.02 -12.56
N LEU A 69 -13.26 -4.46 -11.38
CA LEU A 69 -14.12 -5.63 -11.24
C LEU A 69 -15.47 -5.45 -11.93
N ASN A 70 -16.11 -4.29 -11.78
CA ASN A 70 -17.39 -4.02 -12.44
C ASN A 70 -17.26 -3.84 -13.96
N GLN A 71 -16.08 -3.43 -14.46
CA GLN A 71 -15.78 -3.43 -15.89
C GLN A 71 -15.58 -4.86 -16.43
N LYS A 72 -14.91 -5.74 -15.68
CA LYS A 72 -14.69 -7.15 -16.05
C LYS A 72 -15.97 -8.00 -15.94
N TYR A 73 -16.72 -7.83 -14.86
CA TYR A 73 -17.94 -8.58 -14.55
C TYR A 73 -19.16 -7.67 -14.68
N LEU A 74 -19.51 -7.37 -15.92
CA LEU A 74 -20.67 -6.53 -16.21
C LEU A 74 -21.94 -7.08 -15.55
N ASN A 75 -22.74 -6.18 -14.99
CA ASN A 75 -24.02 -6.49 -14.29
C ASN A 75 -23.90 -7.31 -12.99
N ALA A 76 -22.70 -7.68 -12.57
CA ALA A 76 -22.51 -8.36 -11.28
C ALA A 76 -22.80 -7.44 -10.08
N GLY A 77 -22.75 -6.12 -10.27
CA GLY A 77 -23.05 -5.14 -9.20
C GLY A 77 -22.15 -5.33 -7.99
N ILE A 78 -20.85 -5.55 -8.23
CA ILE A 78 -19.88 -5.86 -7.18
C ILE A 78 -19.64 -4.61 -6.35
N VAL A 79 -19.84 -4.74 -5.04
CA VAL A 79 -19.52 -3.71 -4.05
C VAL A 79 -18.47 -4.27 -3.13
N LEU A 80 -17.34 -3.58 -3.01
CA LEU A 80 -16.27 -3.93 -2.08
C LEU A 80 -16.42 -3.16 -0.77
N SER A 81 -16.19 -3.84 0.34
CA SER A 81 -16.14 -3.26 1.68
C SER A 81 -14.97 -3.87 2.46
N ASP A 82 -14.64 -3.28 3.62
CA ASP A 82 -13.77 -3.87 4.63
C ASP A 82 -12.47 -4.46 4.06
N LEU A 83 -11.52 -3.58 3.73
CA LEU A 83 -10.20 -3.99 3.27
C LEU A 83 -9.45 -4.66 4.42
N THR A 84 -9.28 -5.98 4.34
CA THR A 84 -8.65 -6.81 5.37
C THR A 84 -7.14 -6.98 5.20
N SER A 85 -6.64 -6.88 3.97
CA SER A 85 -5.20 -6.87 3.70
C SER A 85 -4.89 -6.05 2.45
N TYR A 86 -3.75 -5.35 2.48
CA TYR A 86 -3.21 -4.62 1.35
C TYR A 86 -1.69 -4.75 1.29
N THR A 87 -1.15 -5.34 0.23
CA THR A 87 0.30 -5.42 0.00
C THR A 87 0.67 -4.79 -1.34
N THR A 88 1.91 -4.32 -1.41
CA THR A 88 2.48 -3.73 -2.63
C THR A 88 3.79 -4.39 -2.98
N GLN A 89 4.07 -4.53 -4.27
CA GLN A 89 5.35 -5.03 -4.75
C GLN A 89 5.81 -4.19 -5.94
N VAL A 90 7.03 -3.66 -5.86
CA VAL A 90 7.68 -2.94 -6.96
C VAL A 90 8.20 -3.94 -7.98
N VAL A 91 7.88 -3.72 -9.25
CA VAL A 91 8.36 -4.48 -10.42
C VAL A 91 8.74 -3.47 -11.53
N ALA A 92 8.52 -3.76 -12.81
CA ALA A 92 8.49 -2.74 -13.88
C ALA A 92 7.17 -1.94 -13.85
N GLY A 93 6.85 -1.37 -12.69
CA GLY A 93 5.53 -0.89 -12.28
C GLY A 93 5.28 -1.24 -10.82
N SER A 94 4.02 -1.39 -10.42
CA SER A 94 3.64 -1.84 -9.08
C SER A 94 2.50 -2.85 -9.12
N ASN A 95 2.64 -3.94 -8.38
CA ASN A 95 1.50 -4.81 -8.05
C ASN A 95 0.87 -4.33 -6.74
N HIS A 96 -0.45 -4.21 -6.73
CA HIS A 96 -1.28 -3.91 -5.59
C HIS A 96 -2.18 -5.12 -5.32
N ARG A 97 -1.99 -5.79 -4.19
CA ARG A 97 -2.78 -6.97 -3.82
C ARG A 97 -3.69 -6.63 -2.67
N LEU A 98 -4.99 -6.83 -2.87
CA LEU A 98 -6.03 -6.48 -1.93
C LEU A 98 -6.79 -7.74 -1.53
N GLN A 99 -7.17 -7.83 -0.25
CA GLN A 99 -8.20 -8.75 0.21
C GLN A 99 -9.31 -7.97 0.90
N ALA A 100 -10.52 -8.03 0.35
CA ALA A 100 -11.67 -7.25 0.82
C ALA A 100 -12.90 -8.13 0.97
N THR A 101 -13.87 -7.68 1.73
CA THR A 101 -15.22 -8.22 1.67
C THR A 101 -15.90 -7.73 0.39
N TYR A 102 -16.71 -8.58 -0.22
CA TYR A 102 -17.55 -8.19 -1.35
C TYR A 102 -19.01 -8.56 -1.10
N SER A 103 -19.89 -7.83 -1.77
CA SER A 103 -21.27 -8.24 -2.04
C SER A 103 -21.58 -8.03 -3.53
N ASN A 104 -22.62 -8.67 -4.05
CA ASN A 104 -23.01 -8.54 -5.46
C ASN A 104 -24.53 -8.37 -5.61
N SER A 105 -24.99 -8.11 -6.84
CA SER A 105 -26.40 -7.88 -7.17
C SER A 105 -27.32 -9.09 -6.86
N ALA A 106 -26.76 -10.30 -6.85
CA ALA A 106 -27.46 -11.52 -6.45
C ALA A 106 -27.51 -11.74 -4.92
N GLY A 107 -26.98 -10.80 -4.12
CA GLY A 107 -26.94 -10.89 -2.67
C GLY A 107 -25.86 -11.83 -2.11
N LYS A 108 -24.99 -12.40 -2.95
CA LYS A 108 -23.85 -13.19 -2.48
C LYS A 108 -22.85 -12.28 -1.77
N LYS A 109 -22.24 -12.79 -0.70
CA LYS A 109 -21.19 -12.12 0.07
C LYS A 109 -20.02 -13.05 0.31
N GLY A 110 -18.82 -12.50 0.45
CA GLY A 110 -17.64 -13.28 0.80
C GLY A 110 -16.38 -12.45 0.82
N GLN A 111 -15.23 -13.12 0.89
CA GLN A 111 -13.93 -12.49 0.70
C GLN A 111 -13.50 -12.60 -0.76
N ILE A 112 -12.92 -11.53 -1.29
CA ILE A 112 -12.27 -11.51 -2.60
C ILE A 112 -10.81 -11.11 -2.44
N LYS A 113 -9.95 -11.72 -3.24
CA LYS A 113 -8.56 -11.33 -3.48
C LYS A 113 -8.45 -10.76 -4.87
N VAL A 114 -7.76 -9.64 -4.99
CA VAL A 114 -7.63 -8.86 -6.23
C VAL A 114 -6.18 -8.42 -6.36
N THR A 115 -5.58 -8.63 -7.53
CA THR A 115 -4.30 -8.03 -7.91
C THR A 115 -4.53 -6.99 -9.01
N ILE A 116 -4.10 -5.77 -8.74
CA ILE A 116 -4.06 -4.67 -9.72
C ILE A 116 -2.61 -4.41 -10.06
N PHE A 117 -2.29 -4.40 -11.35
CA PHE A 117 -1.02 -3.88 -11.83
C PHE A 117 -1.18 -2.41 -12.19
N GLN A 118 -0.27 -1.57 -11.71
CA GLN A 118 -0.09 -0.18 -12.11
C GLN A 118 1.21 -0.07 -12.93
N ASP A 119 1.11 0.37 -14.17
CA ASP A 119 2.28 0.60 -15.01
C ASP A 119 3.05 1.87 -14.60
N LEU A 120 4.19 2.12 -15.25
CA LEU A 120 5.02 3.30 -14.95
C LEU A 120 4.35 4.64 -15.34
N ASN A 121 3.29 4.62 -16.15
CA ASN A 121 2.50 5.79 -16.53
C ASN A 121 1.29 6.01 -15.60
N GLY A 122 1.08 5.09 -14.65
CA GLY A 122 -0.03 5.10 -13.71
C GLY A 122 -1.31 4.44 -14.23
N ALA A 123 -1.29 3.81 -15.40
CA ALA A 123 -2.43 3.05 -15.89
C ALA A 123 -2.64 1.79 -15.05
N MET A 124 -3.90 1.49 -14.71
CA MET A 124 -4.25 0.37 -13.84
C MET A 124 -5.02 -0.70 -14.60
N SER A 125 -4.69 -1.95 -14.32
CA SER A 125 -5.37 -3.11 -14.89
C SER A 125 -5.51 -4.22 -13.84
N LEU A 126 -6.63 -4.92 -13.88
CA LEU A 126 -6.85 -6.12 -13.07
C LEU A 126 -6.06 -7.28 -13.68
N THR A 127 -5.11 -7.84 -12.94
CA THR A 127 -4.26 -8.94 -13.43
C THR A 127 -4.63 -10.29 -12.83
N ASP A 128 -5.25 -10.30 -11.65
CA ASP A 128 -5.75 -11.51 -11.01
C ASP A 128 -6.93 -11.18 -10.09
N ASP A 129 -7.90 -12.09 -10.01
CA ASP A 129 -8.95 -12.05 -9.01
C ASP A 129 -9.58 -13.43 -8.82
N ASN A 130 -10.16 -13.66 -7.65
CA ASN A 130 -10.90 -14.89 -7.35
C ASN A 130 -12.42 -14.66 -7.22
N TYR A 131 -12.98 -13.65 -7.92
CA TYR A 131 -14.41 -13.42 -7.87
C TYR A 131 -15.16 -14.65 -8.39
N PRO A 132 -16.07 -15.27 -7.60
CA PRO A 132 -16.85 -16.39 -8.10
C PRO A 132 -17.84 -15.84 -9.13
N ALA A 133 -17.64 -16.19 -10.40
CA ALA A 133 -18.49 -15.75 -11.49
C ALA A 133 -19.98 -15.97 -11.15
N PRO A 134 -20.88 -15.05 -11.54
CA PRO A 134 -22.31 -15.26 -11.39
C PRO A 134 -22.71 -16.47 -12.25
N ASN A 135 -23.39 -17.44 -11.63
CA ASN A 135 -24.07 -18.52 -12.34
C ASN A 135 -25.28 -17.98 -13.08
#